data_AF-A0A9Q1BLI0-F1
#
_entry.id   AF-A0A9Q1BLI0-F1
#
_cell.length_a   1.000
_cell.length_b   1.000
_cell.length_c   1.000
_cell.angle_alpha   90.00
_cell.angle_beta   90.00
_cell.angle_gamma   90.00
#
_symmetry.space_group_name_H-M   'P 1'
#
loop_
_entity.id
_entity.type
_entity.pdbx_description
1 polymer ?
#
loop_
_entity_poly.entity_id
_entity_poly.type
_entity_poly.pdbx_seq_one_letter_code
_entity_poly.pdbx_strand_id
1 'polypeptide(L)'
;MKKHMVEMKDSDIVKIPFKESTIIIAIVMSGGFILCIVLALMYHFEQTTWTHCEVPNYLPSISAAISVPPSAYVWRLVVAVCSAPRIATVFFHYRHYSNQEVAQKQYYILCRICFTCEFLENICLIGLTYVSSVENHGWHAKFFIGFQVFAMIFMPLMCKVYSMAPGDETTSGLRKKTSVRGKWIVLMVNFFTFFFAMYCYYIHNRDCQPGVYTMFALFEYAVVLTNVSFHALVSLDFKDREIYFGVKKRPL
;
A
#
# COMPACT_ATOMS: atom_id res chain seq x y z
N MET A 1 37.96 6.04 -31.72
CA MET A 1 37.41 4.96 -30.86
C MET A 1 35.91 4.84 -31.10
N LYS A 2 35.48 3.82 -31.87
CA LYS A 2 34.05 3.51 -32.09
C LYS A 2 33.47 2.84 -30.84
N LYS A 3 32.58 3.51 -30.10
CA LYS A 3 31.74 2.87 -29.08
C LYS A 3 30.91 1.78 -29.76
N HIS A 4 31.21 0.53 -29.47
CA HIS A 4 30.31 -0.58 -29.81
C HIS A 4 29.05 -0.44 -28.95
N MET A 5 27.97 0.05 -29.54
CA MET A 5 26.64 -0.12 -28.97
C MET A 5 26.31 -1.61 -29.10
N VAL A 6 26.24 -2.29 -27.95
CA VAL A 6 25.80 -3.68 -27.87
C VAL A 6 24.30 -3.68 -28.10
N GLU A 7 23.85 -4.15 -29.26
CA GLU A 7 22.44 -4.45 -29.54
C GLU A 7 21.99 -5.62 -28.65
N MET A 8 21.01 -5.37 -27.79
CA MET A 8 20.31 -6.43 -27.07
C MET A 8 19.34 -7.11 -28.05
N LYS A 9 19.39 -8.44 -28.20
CA LYS A 9 18.35 -9.16 -28.94
C LYS A 9 17.04 -9.11 -28.15
N ASP A 10 15.96 -8.68 -28.81
CA ASP A 10 14.59 -8.59 -28.24
C ASP A 10 14.06 -9.94 -27.69
N SER A 11 14.65 -11.08 -28.05
CA SER A 11 14.21 -12.41 -27.64
C SER A 11 14.42 -12.72 -26.15
N ASP A 12 15.30 -11.99 -25.46
CA ASP A 12 15.71 -12.28 -24.08
C ASP A 12 15.12 -11.27 -23.08
N ILE A 13 14.18 -10.42 -23.53
CA ILE A 13 13.63 -9.31 -22.76
C ILE A 13 12.15 -9.53 -22.50
N VAL A 14 11.79 -9.78 -21.24
CA VAL A 14 10.40 -9.81 -20.81
C VAL A 14 9.94 -8.37 -20.57
N LYS A 15 8.93 -7.94 -21.34
CA LYS A 15 8.29 -6.63 -21.22
C LYS A 15 7.07 -6.77 -20.33
N ILE A 16 7.13 -6.19 -19.15
CA ILE A 16 5.99 -6.17 -18.23
C ILE A 16 5.48 -4.74 -18.15
N PRO A 17 4.23 -4.47 -18.55
CA PRO A 17 3.67 -3.14 -18.46
C PRO A 17 3.40 -2.81 -16.98
N PHE A 18 4.02 -1.73 -16.50
CA PHE A 18 4.12 -1.42 -15.07
C PHE A 18 2.75 -1.12 -14.46
N LYS A 19 1.95 -0.30 -15.14
CA LYS A 19 0.62 0.11 -14.70
C LYS A 19 -0.33 -1.07 -14.52
N GLU A 20 -0.32 -2.01 -15.45
CA GLU A 20 -1.20 -3.17 -15.45
C GLU A 20 -0.83 -4.08 -14.28
N SER A 21 0.48 -4.27 -14.05
CA SER A 21 0.97 -5.09 -12.94
C SER A 21 0.56 -4.54 -11.58
N THR A 22 0.68 -3.23 -11.36
CA THR A 22 0.28 -2.59 -10.11
C THR A 22 -1.23 -2.53 -9.91
N ILE A 23 -2.02 -2.40 -10.98
CA ILE A 23 -3.48 -2.54 -10.91
C ILE A 23 -3.87 -3.97 -10.52
N ILE A 24 -3.23 -4.99 -11.11
CA ILE A 24 -3.47 -6.39 -10.74
C ILE A 24 -3.14 -6.61 -9.26
N ILE A 25 -2.01 -6.09 -8.78
CA ILE A 25 -1.63 -6.15 -7.36
C ILE A 25 -2.70 -5.50 -6.48
N ALA A 26 -3.20 -4.31 -6.85
CA ALA A 26 -4.24 -3.63 -6.10
C ALA A 26 -5.53 -4.47 -6.02
N ILE A 27 -5.95 -5.08 -7.14
CA ILE A 27 -7.11 -5.96 -7.19
C ILE A 27 -6.91 -7.20 -6.31
N VAL A 28 -5.74 -7.85 -6.39
CA VAL A 28 -5.41 -9.03 -5.57
C VAL A 28 -5.38 -8.67 -4.09
N MET A 29 -4.78 -7.54 -3.70
CA MET A 29 -4.75 -7.05 -2.32
C MET A 29 -6.16 -6.75 -1.79
N SER A 30 -6.97 -5.99 -2.54
CA SER A 30 -8.34 -5.65 -2.12
C SER A 30 -9.26 -6.87 -2.08
N GLY A 31 -9.20 -7.73 -3.11
CA GLY A 31 -10.00 -8.96 -3.16
C GLY A 31 -9.60 -9.95 -2.06
N GLY A 32 -8.30 -10.13 -1.85
CA GLY A 32 -7.77 -10.96 -0.76
C GLY A 32 -8.15 -10.45 0.63
N PHE A 33 -8.13 -9.14 0.82
CA PHE A 33 -8.58 -8.50 2.06
C PHE A 33 -10.07 -8.74 2.34
N ILE A 34 -10.94 -8.52 1.34
CA ILE A 34 -12.38 -8.76 1.46
C ILE A 34 -12.65 -10.25 1.74
N LEU A 35 -12.00 -11.14 0.99
CA LEU A 35 -12.11 -12.58 1.21
C LEU A 35 -11.67 -12.99 2.62
N CYS A 36 -10.60 -12.40 3.14
CA CYS A 36 -10.12 -12.62 4.50
C CYS A 36 -11.19 -12.24 5.54
N ILE A 37 -11.83 -11.08 5.41
CA ILE A 37 -12.92 -10.64 6.32
C ILE A 37 -14.12 -11.59 6.22
N VAL A 38 -14.53 -11.95 5.00
CA VAL A 38 -15.66 -12.88 4.80
C VAL A 38 -15.39 -14.22 5.44
N LEU A 39 -14.18 -14.79 5.25
CA LEU A 39 -13.80 -16.05 5.85
C LEU A 39 -13.74 -15.97 7.39
N ALA A 40 -13.20 -14.88 7.93
CA ALA A 40 -13.18 -14.65 9.38
C ALA A 40 -14.59 -14.63 9.98
N LEU A 41 -15.53 -13.94 9.32
CA LEU A 41 -16.93 -13.88 9.73
C LEU A 41 -17.64 -15.23 9.56
N MET A 42 -17.40 -15.98 8.49
CA MET A 42 -18.09 -17.25 8.26
C MET A 42 -17.63 -18.36 9.20
N TYR A 43 -16.33 -18.47 9.45
CA TYR A 43 -15.76 -19.59 10.22
C TYR A 43 -15.54 -19.25 11.69
N HIS A 44 -15.32 -17.98 12.03
CA HIS A 44 -14.90 -17.55 13.36
C HIS A 44 -15.60 -16.24 13.79
N PHE A 45 -16.90 -16.11 13.54
CA PHE A 45 -17.68 -14.91 13.89
C PHE A 45 -17.45 -14.48 15.34
N GLU A 46 -17.83 -15.33 16.31
CA GLU A 46 -17.77 -14.98 17.73
C GLU A 46 -16.34 -14.66 18.17
N GLN A 47 -15.37 -15.47 17.77
CA GLN A 47 -13.96 -15.27 18.14
C GLN A 47 -13.38 -13.97 17.58
N THR A 48 -13.74 -13.59 16.35
CA THR A 48 -13.14 -12.45 15.66
C THR A 48 -13.84 -11.12 15.97
N THR A 49 -15.10 -11.16 16.42
CA THR A 49 -15.85 -9.99 16.91
C THR A 49 -15.78 -9.81 18.42
N TRP A 50 -15.19 -10.76 19.14
CA TRP A 50 -15.05 -10.70 20.59
C TRP A 50 -14.16 -9.52 21.03
N THR A 51 -14.57 -8.89 22.12
CA THR A 51 -13.77 -7.87 22.82
C THR A 51 -13.92 -8.06 24.32
N HIS A 52 -12.96 -7.55 25.10
CA HIS A 52 -13.00 -7.60 26.58
C HIS A 52 -14.24 -6.95 27.21
N CYS A 53 -14.96 -6.09 26.48
CA CYS A 53 -16.19 -5.45 26.92
C CYS A 53 -17.42 -6.38 26.89
N GLU A 54 -17.34 -7.53 26.21
CA GLU A 54 -18.43 -8.51 26.09
C GLU A 54 -19.76 -7.94 25.56
N VAL A 55 -19.68 -6.85 24.78
CA VAL A 55 -20.82 -6.22 24.10
C VAL A 55 -20.91 -6.68 22.64
N PRO A 56 -22.12 -6.68 22.03
CA PRO A 56 -22.29 -7.22 20.69
C PRO A 56 -21.56 -6.37 19.64
N ASN A 57 -20.83 -7.06 18.76
CA ASN A 57 -20.11 -6.52 17.61
C ASN A 57 -20.30 -7.42 16.40
N TYR A 58 -20.23 -6.84 15.20
CA TYR A 58 -20.62 -7.50 13.95
C TYR A 58 -19.49 -7.56 12.91
N LEU A 59 -18.43 -6.79 13.08
CA LEU A 59 -17.27 -6.78 12.19
C LEU A 59 -15.98 -6.99 13.00
N PRO A 60 -15.07 -7.86 12.54
CA PRO A 60 -13.79 -8.09 13.20
C PRO A 60 -12.80 -6.97 12.87
N SER A 61 -11.92 -6.59 13.78
CA SER A 61 -10.77 -5.76 13.38
C SER A 61 -9.88 -6.51 12.38
N ILE A 62 -9.07 -5.79 11.60
CA ILE A 62 -8.12 -6.40 10.67
C ILE A 62 -7.20 -7.34 11.44
N SER A 63 -6.70 -6.90 12.59
CA SER A 63 -5.83 -7.68 13.46
C SER A 63 -6.46 -9.02 13.84
N ALA A 64 -7.75 -9.05 14.19
CA ALA A 64 -8.48 -10.28 14.50
C ALA A 64 -8.70 -11.14 13.24
N ALA A 65 -9.14 -10.54 12.14
CA ALA A 65 -9.45 -11.23 10.90
C ALA A 65 -8.23 -11.95 10.29
N ILE A 66 -7.03 -11.36 10.38
CA ILE A 66 -5.79 -11.93 9.83
C ILE A 66 -5.06 -12.88 10.78
N SER A 67 -5.61 -13.13 11.97
CA SER A 67 -4.94 -13.95 13.00
C SER A 67 -5.52 -15.37 13.16
N VAL A 68 -6.67 -15.66 12.55
CA VAL A 68 -7.33 -16.97 12.65
C VAL A 68 -7.33 -17.72 11.30
N PRO A 69 -7.07 -19.03 11.25
CA PRO A 69 -7.31 -19.82 10.05
C PRO A 69 -8.81 -19.90 9.70
N PRO A 70 -9.22 -20.06 8.43
CA PRO A 70 -8.40 -20.05 7.21
C PRO A 70 -8.09 -18.63 6.69
N SER A 71 -8.71 -17.59 7.24
CA SER A 71 -8.55 -16.20 6.77
C SER A 71 -7.10 -15.72 6.85
N ALA A 72 -6.38 -16.07 7.91
CA ALA A 72 -4.95 -15.81 8.06
C ALA A 72 -4.10 -16.43 6.94
N TYR A 73 -4.42 -17.64 6.48
CA TYR A 73 -3.68 -18.29 5.39
C TYR A 73 -3.89 -17.61 4.06
N VAL A 74 -5.14 -17.21 3.77
CA VAL A 74 -5.47 -16.42 2.58
C VAL A 74 -4.72 -15.09 2.59
N TRP A 75 -4.74 -14.38 3.73
CA TRP A 75 -4.05 -13.10 3.84
C TRP A 75 -2.53 -13.23 3.68
N ARG A 76 -1.91 -14.23 4.33
CA ARG A 76 -0.48 -14.52 4.19
C ARG A 76 -0.09 -14.81 2.75
N LEU A 77 -0.87 -15.62 2.04
CA LEU A 77 -0.62 -15.95 0.63
C LEU A 77 -0.72 -14.70 -0.26
N VAL A 78 -1.78 -13.89 -0.08
CA VAL A 78 -1.98 -12.63 -0.82
C VAL A 78 -0.79 -11.70 -0.63
N VAL A 79 -0.39 -11.48 0.62
CA VAL A 79 0.76 -10.62 0.94
C VAL A 79 2.05 -11.23 0.38
N ALA A 80 2.27 -12.54 0.47
CA ALA A 80 3.45 -13.20 -0.08
C ALA A 80 3.60 -12.93 -1.59
N VAL A 81 2.52 -13.14 -2.36
CA VAL A 81 2.49 -12.94 -3.81
C VAL A 81 2.68 -11.47 -4.18
N CYS A 82 2.10 -10.55 -3.41
CA CYS A 82 2.17 -9.12 -3.70
C CYS A 82 3.45 -8.43 -3.17
N SER A 83 4.18 -9.03 -2.23
CA SER A 83 5.31 -8.38 -1.56
C SER A 83 6.45 -8.01 -2.51
N ALA A 84 6.96 -8.98 -3.28
CA ALA A 84 8.09 -8.73 -4.17
C ALA A 84 7.76 -7.69 -5.26
N PRO A 85 6.60 -7.78 -5.96
CA PRO A 85 6.20 -6.76 -6.91
C PRO A 85 6.03 -5.36 -6.28
N ARG A 86 5.43 -5.26 -5.08
CA ARG A 86 5.30 -3.97 -4.38
C ARG A 86 6.66 -3.36 -4.03
N ILE A 87 7.60 -4.17 -3.53
CA ILE A 87 8.96 -3.71 -3.26
C ILE A 87 9.66 -3.25 -4.55
N ALA A 88 9.49 -3.97 -5.66
CA ALA A 88 10.02 -3.54 -6.96
C ALA A 88 9.45 -2.19 -7.42
N THR A 89 8.15 -1.96 -7.19
CA THR A 89 7.48 -0.68 -7.43
C THR A 89 8.12 0.47 -6.64
N VAL A 90 8.48 0.25 -5.37
CA VAL A 90 9.16 1.27 -4.56
C VAL A 90 10.49 1.72 -5.18
N PHE A 91 11.30 0.76 -5.63
CA PHE A 91 12.57 1.07 -6.31
C PHE A 91 12.34 1.75 -7.67
N PHE A 92 11.31 1.34 -8.40
CA PHE A 92 10.92 1.97 -9.65
C PHE A 92 10.53 3.44 -9.43
N HIS A 93 9.66 3.73 -8.46
CA HIS A 93 9.25 5.10 -8.12
C HIS A 93 10.47 5.97 -7.78
N TYR A 94 11.33 5.49 -6.89
CA TYR A 94 12.53 6.23 -6.51
C TYR A 94 13.45 6.50 -7.70
N ARG A 95 13.74 5.48 -8.51
CA ARG A 95 14.59 5.62 -9.70
C ARG A 95 13.96 6.57 -10.72
N HIS A 96 12.64 6.51 -10.90
CA HIS A 96 11.94 7.39 -11.83
C HIS A 96 12.05 8.85 -11.39
N TYR A 97 11.67 9.17 -10.15
CA TYR A 97 11.63 10.57 -9.69
C TYR A 97 13.02 11.14 -9.41
N SER A 98 13.95 10.36 -8.86
CA SER A 98 15.31 10.86 -8.56
C SER A 98 16.14 11.19 -9.81
N ASN A 99 15.79 10.67 -10.98
CA ASN A 99 16.47 10.97 -12.24
C ASN A 99 15.92 12.20 -12.97
N GLN A 100 14.81 12.76 -12.50
CA GLN A 100 14.22 13.93 -13.13
C GLN A 100 15.09 15.15 -12.85
N GLU A 101 15.35 15.96 -13.89
CA GLU A 101 16.13 17.18 -13.75
C GLU A 101 15.27 18.29 -13.15
N VAL A 102 15.36 18.44 -11.82
CA VAL A 102 14.65 19.49 -11.06
C VAL A 102 15.68 20.40 -10.39
N ALA A 103 15.53 21.72 -10.58
CA ALA A 103 16.47 22.73 -10.07
C ALA A 103 16.52 22.79 -8.53
N GLN A 104 15.43 22.45 -7.85
CA GLN A 104 15.29 22.59 -6.40
C GLN A 104 15.89 21.39 -5.66
N LYS A 105 16.97 21.60 -4.88
CA LYS A 105 17.60 20.53 -4.07
C LYS A 105 16.65 19.80 -3.12
N GLN A 106 15.64 20.52 -2.60
CA GLN A 106 14.60 19.96 -1.72
C GLN A 106 13.84 18.79 -2.38
N TYR A 107 13.69 18.80 -3.70
CA TYR A 107 13.03 17.74 -4.45
C TYR A 107 13.66 16.36 -4.22
N TYR A 108 14.99 16.27 -4.29
CA TYR A 108 15.70 15.00 -4.13
C TYR A 108 15.66 14.48 -2.69
N ILE A 109 15.57 15.38 -1.69
CA ILE A 109 15.34 15.01 -0.30
C ILE A 109 13.95 14.39 -0.16
N LEU A 110 12.92 15.03 -0.74
CA LEU A 110 11.56 14.50 -0.73
C LEU A 110 11.48 13.12 -1.41
N CYS A 111 12.19 12.92 -2.53
CA CYS A 111 12.25 11.61 -3.20
C CYS A 111 12.84 10.53 -2.30
N ARG A 112 13.92 10.83 -1.55
CA ARG A 112 14.54 9.88 -0.61
C ARG A 112 13.62 9.55 0.56
N ILE A 113 12.97 10.55 1.14
CA ILE A 113 12.02 10.32 2.25
C ILE A 113 10.82 9.51 1.76
N CYS A 114 10.29 9.85 0.58
CA CYS A 114 9.18 9.13 -0.06
C CYS A 114 9.52 7.65 -0.27
N PHE A 115 10.70 7.35 -0.84
CA PHE A 115 11.23 5.99 -0.96
C PHE A 115 11.31 5.27 0.39
N THR A 116 11.91 5.90 1.41
CA THR A 116 12.06 5.29 2.73
C THR A 116 10.71 4.98 3.36
N CYS A 117 9.75 5.90 3.29
CA CYS A 117 8.41 5.68 3.83
C CYS A 117 7.68 4.55 3.08
N GLU A 118 7.70 4.55 1.75
CA GLU A 118 7.06 3.51 0.95
C GLU A 118 7.70 2.13 1.21
N PHE A 119 9.03 2.07 1.34
CA PHE A 119 9.74 0.84 1.66
C PHE A 119 9.37 0.33 3.05
N LEU A 120 9.44 1.19 4.06
CA LEU A 120 9.14 0.81 5.45
C LEU A 120 7.66 0.47 5.64
N GLU A 121 6.74 1.13 4.93
CA GLU A 121 5.32 0.75 4.88
C GLU A 121 5.16 -0.72 4.44
N ASN A 122 5.85 -1.14 3.37
CA ASN A 122 5.79 -2.51 2.89
C ASN A 122 6.44 -3.51 3.87
N ILE A 123 7.58 -3.16 4.48
CA ILE A 123 8.21 -4.01 5.51
C ILE A 123 7.27 -4.18 6.72
N CYS A 124 6.61 -3.10 7.15
CA CYS A 124 5.63 -3.14 8.23
C CYS A 124 4.40 -3.98 7.85
N LEU A 125 3.91 -3.93 6.61
CA LEU A 125 2.80 -4.77 6.14
C LEU A 125 3.17 -6.26 6.17
N ILE A 126 4.40 -6.61 5.75
CA ILE A 126 4.91 -7.99 5.84
C ILE A 126 4.98 -8.41 7.31
N GLY A 127 5.58 -7.58 8.17
CA GLY A 127 5.66 -7.84 9.62
C GLY A 127 4.28 -8.03 10.27
N LEU A 128 3.32 -7.16 9.95
CA LEU A 128 1.94 -7.23 10.41
C LEU A 128 1.25 -8.55 10.03
N THR A 129 1.59 -9.10 8.86
CA THR A 129 0.97 -10.30 8.30
C THR A 129 1.54 -11.59 8.89
N TYR A 130 2.86 -11.62 9.14
CA TYR A 130 3.54 -12.83 9.60
C TYR A 130 3.72 -12.91 11.11
N VAL A 131 3.72 -11.79 11.82
CA VAL A 131 3.68 -11.77 13.29
C VAL A 131 2.22 -11.64 13.71
N SER A 132 1.59 -12.74 14.12
CA SER A 132 0.18 -12.73 14.44
C SER A 132 -0.09 -11.99 15.76
N SER A 133 -1.28 -11.37 15.88
CA SER A 133 -1.70 -10.69 17.11
C SER A 133 -1.85 -11.65 18.29
N VAL A 134 -2.13 -12.93 18.05
CA VAL A 134 -2.23 -13.97 19.08
C VAL A 134 -0.85 -14.50 19.50
N GLU A 135 0.15 -14.44 18.63
CA GLU A 135 1.53 -14.89 18.90
C GLU A 135 2.30 -13.83 19.67
N ASN A 136 2.24 -12.58 19.20
CA ASN A 136 2.91 -11.46 19.85
C ASN A 136 2.20 -10.14 19.57
N HIS A 137 1.22 -9.83 20.42
CA HIS A 137 0.42 -8.60 20.31
C HIS A 137 1.29 -7.34 20.27
N GLY A 138 2.36 -7.27 21.06
CA GLY A 138 3.22 -6.08 21.16
C GLY A 138 3.96 -5.76 19.86
N TRP A 139 4.56 -6.76 19.21
CA TRP A 139 5.21 -6.56 17.90
C TRP A 139 4.19 -6.37 16.79
N HIS A 140 3.08 -7.10 16.80
CA HIS A 140 1.99 -6.93 15.84
C HIS A 140 1.47 -5.49 15.83
N ALA A 141 1.18 -4.92 17.00
CA ALA A 141 0.73 -3.55 17.14
C ALA A 141 1.78 -2.54 16.63
N LYS A 142 3.07 -2.76 16.89
CA LYS A 142 4.15 -1.91 16.35
C LYS A 142 4.20 -1.94 14.83
N PHE A 143 4.03 -3.10 14.20
CA PHE A 143 3.97 -3.20 12.74
C PHE A 143 2.73 -2.52 12.17
N PHE A 144 1.57 -2.65 12.82
CA PHE A 144 0.36 -1.94 12.43
C PHE A 144 0.55 -0.42 12.47
N ILE A 145 1.05 0.10 13.59
CA ILE A 145 1.34 1.53 13.77
C ILE A 145 2.37 2.00 12.73
N GLY A 146 3.45 1.23 12.54
CA GLY A 146 4.48 1.54 11.55
C GLY A 146 3.92 1.62 10.13
N PHE A 147 3.15 0.62 9.70
CA PHE A 147 2.47 0.60 8.40
C PHE A 147 1.65 1.88 8.20
N GLN A 148 0.82 2.24 9.19
CA GLN A 148 -0.06 3.40 9.10
C GLN A 148 0.72 4.73 9.10
N VAL A 149 1.71 4.89 9.96
CA VAL A 149 2.53 6.12 10.04
C VAL A 149 3.31 6.33 8.74
N PHE A 150 3.98 5.29 8.23
CA PHE A 150 4.74 5.42 6.98
C PHE A 150 3.83 5.69 5.78
N ALA A 151 2.64 5.08 5.72
CA ALA A 151 1.64 5.39 4.70
C ALA A 151 1.18 6.85 4.75
N MET A 152 0.83 7.36 5.94
CA MET A 152 0.38 8.75 6.12
C MET A 152 1.44 9.80 5.78
N ILE A 153 2.73 9.47 5.94
CA ILE A 153 3.83 10.33 5.51
C ILE A 153 4.07 10.19 4.00
N PHE A 154 4.05 8.97 3.46
CA PHE A 154 4.27 8.69 2.05
C PHE A 154 3.27 9.40 1.14
N MET A 155 1.96 9.29 1.41
CA MET A 155 0.93 9.81 0.52
C MET A 155 1.04 11.33 0.20
N PRO A 156 1.13 12.25 1.19
CA PRO A 156 1.29 13.67 0.90
C PRO A 156 2.65 14.00 0.25
N LEU A 157 3.72 13.29 0.65
CA LEU A 157 5.03 13.45 0.01
C LEU A 157 4.98 13.07 -1.47
N MET A 158 4.33 11.96 -1.80
CA MET A 158 4.18 11.48 -3.15
C MET A 158 3.36 12.47 -4.00
N CYS A 159 2.26 13.01 -3.47
CA CYS A 159 1.51 14.10 -4.10
C CYS A 159 2.40 15.32 -4.40
N LYS A 160 3.26 15.71 -3.45
CA LYS A 160 4.18 16.84 -3.60
C LYS A 160 5.27 16.55 -4.64
N VAL A 161 5.93 15.39 -4.56
CA VAL A 161 6.96 14.93 -5.52
C VAL A 161 6.37 14.90 -6.93
N TYR A 162 5.19 14.33 -7.13
CA TYR A 162 4.52 14.29 -8.43
C TYR A 162 4.17 15.68 -8.97
N SER A 163 3.73 16.59 -8.09
CA SER A 163 3.41 17.96 -8.47
C SER A 163 4.65 18.75 -8.92
N MET A 164 5.79 18.53 -8.26
CA MET A 164 7.08 19.18 -8.56
C MET A 164 7.81 18.57 -9.75
N ALA A 165 7.59 17.28 -10.03
CA ALA A 165 8.23 16.59 -11.14
C ALA A 165 7.88 17.27 -12.48
N PRO A 166 8.80 17.37 -13.45
CA PRO A 166 8.49 17.83 -14.80
C PRO A 166 7.35 16.98 -15.38
N GLY A 167 6.44 17.59 -16.12
CA GLY A 167 5.44 16.82 -16.85
C GLY A 167 6.11 16.04 -17.99
N ASP A 168 5.66 14.82 -18.26
CA ASP A 168 6.05 14.11 -19.49
C ASP A 168 5.44 14.86 -20.69
N GLU A 169 6.13 14.89 -21.84
CA GLU A 169 5.66 15.62 -23.04
C GLU A 169 4.26 15.16 -23.50
N THR A 170 3.90 13.91 -23.21
CA THR A 170 2.61 13.27 -23.51
C THR A 170 1.53 13.52 -22.45
N THR A 171 1.86 14.12 -21.31
CA THR A 171 0.91 14.37 -20.21
C THR A 171 0.31 15.75 -20.31
N SER A 172 -0.96 15.82 -20.71
CA SER A 172 -1.69 17.09 -20.69
C SER A 172 -1.75 17.67 -19.27
N GLY A 173 -1.60 18.99 -19.15
CA GLY A 173 -1.67 19.67 -17.86
C GLY A 173 -2.99 19.43 -17.12
N LEU A 174 -4.08 19.22 -17.85
CA LEU A 174 -5.38 18.85 -17.30
C LEU A 174 -5.34 17.44 -16.67
N ARG A 175 -4.75 16.44 -17.34
CA ARG A 175 -4.60 15.07 -16.82
C ARG A 175 -3.79 15.07 -15.53
N LYS A 176 -2.69 15.83 -15.48
CA LYS A 176 -1.85 15.97 -14.27
C LYS A 176 -2.64 16.56 -13.11
N LYS A 177 -3.40 17.65 -13.34
CA LYS A 177 -4.26 18.27 -12.32
C LYS A 177 -5.33 17.31 -11.79
N THR A 178 -6.01 16.59 -12.69
CA THR A 178 -7.02 15.59 -12.30
C THR A 178 -6.40 14.45 -11.47
N SER A 179 -5.23 13.96 -11.87
CA SER A 179 -4.50 12.91 -11.14
C SER A 179 -4.11 13.37 -9.73
N VAL A 180 -3.54 14.57 -9.59
CA VAL A 180 -3.22 15.18 -8.29
C VAL A 180 -4.48 15.32 -7.43
N ARG A 181 -5.58 15.83 -7.99
CA ARG A 181 -6.84 15.98 -7.26
C ARG A 181 -7.37 14.66 -6.73
N GLY A 182 -7.35 13.60 -7.54
CA GLY A 182 -7.78 12.26 -7.13
C GLY A 182 -6.96 11.73 -5.95
N LYS A 183 -5.63 11.87 -6.01
CA LYS A 183 -4.72 11.46 -4.92
C LYS A 183 -4.99 12.23 -3.63
N TRP A 184 -5.21 13.54 -3.70
CA TRP A 184 -5.57 14.35 -2.53
C TRP A 184 -6.92 13.93 -1.93
N ILE A 185 -7.92 13.62 -2.75
CA ILE A 185 -9.22 13.14 -2.24
C ILE A 185 -9.03 11.82 -1.48
N VAL A 186 -8.33 10.84 -2.06
CA VAL A 186 -8.08 9.54 -1.39
C VAL A 186 -7.28 9.73 -0.10
N LEU A 187 -6.28 10.62 -0.11
CA LEU A 187 -5.52 10.98 1.07
C LEU A 187 -6.40 11.57 2.18
N MET A 188 -7.29 12.52 1.85
CA MET A 188 -8.19 13.12 2.83
C MET A 188 -9.16 12.09 3.42
N VAL A 189 -9.68 11.17 2.59
CA VAL A 189 -10.51 10.06 3.07
C VAL A 189 -9.70 9.14 3.99
N ASN A 190 -8.46 8.78 3.64
CA ASN A 190 -7.59 7.96 4.49
C ASN A 190 -7.34 8.63 5.85
N PHE A 191 -6.99 9.93 5.87
CA PHE A 191 -6.80 10.68 7.11
C PHE A 191 -8.07 10.72 7.96
N PHE A 192 -9.22 11.05 7.37
CA PHE A 192 -10.49 11.12 8.09
C PHE A 192 -10.86 9.76 8.70
N THR A 193 -10.79 8.70 7.91
CA THR A 193 -11.11 7.34 8.36
C THR A 193 -10.15 6.86 9.44
N PHE A 194 -8.86 7.20 9.37
CA PHE A 194 -7.88 6.88 10.41
C PHE A 194 -8.20 7.55 11.75
N PHE A 195 -8.43 8.86 11.76
CA PHE A 195 -8.76 9.58 13.00
C PHE A 195 -10.09 9.11 13.59
N PHE A 196 -11.07 8.80 12.74
CA PHE A 196 -12.35 8.27 13.20
C PHE A 196 -12.21 6.84 13.76
N ALA A 197 -11.38 5.98 13.15
CA ALA A 197 -11.07 4.66 13.70
C ALA A 197 -10.47 4.78 15.10
N MET A 198 -9.47 5.65 15.29
CA MET A 198 -8.88 5.89 16.61
C MET A 198 -9.91 6.40 17.63
N TYR A 199 -10.80 7.29 17.21
CA TYR A 199 -11.89 7.78 18.05
C TYR A 199 -12.83 6.66 18.48
N CYS A 200 -13.31 5.83 17.56
CA CYS A 200 -14.17 4.68 17.88
C CYS A 200 -13.44 3.68 18.79
N TYR A 201 -12.16 3.40 18.53
CA TYR A 201 -11.36 2.53 19.38
C TYR A 201 -11.27 3.09 20.81
N TYR A 202 -11.00 4.39 20.95
CA TYR A 202 -10.93 5.04 22.26
C TYR A 202 -12.27 4.98 23.01
N ILE A 203 -13.37 5.31 22.35
CA ILE A 203 -14.72 5.26 22.96
C ILE A 203 -15.09 3.82 23.35
N HIS A 204 -14.83 2.84 22.50
CA HIS A 204 -15.11 1.43 22.82
C HIS A 204 -14.38 0.97 24.08
N ASN A 205 -13.08 1.25 24.19
CA ASN A 205 -12.28 0.84 25.35
C ASN A 205 -12.63 1.61 26.64
N ARG A 206 -13.28 2.77 26.54
CA ARG A 206 -13.67 3.58 27.70
C ARG A 206 -15.09 3.27 28.18
N ASP A 207 -16.04 3.26 27.25
CA ASP A 207 -17.47 3.26 27.56
C ASP A 207 -18.15 1.92 27.22
N CYS A 208 -17.43 0.97 26.60
CA CYS A 208 -17.93 -0.36 26.21
C CYS A 208 -19.30 -0.34 25.51
N GLN A 209 -19.54 0.66 24.66
CA GLN A 209 -20.82 0.79 23.96
C GLN A 209 -21.00 -0.28 22.87
N PRO A 210 -22.15 -0.96 22.80
CA PRO A 210 -22.46 -1.93 21.76
C PRO A 210 -22.28 -1.37 20.34
N GLY A 211 -21.64 -2.15 19.45
CA GLY A 211 -21.45 -1.79 18.05
C GLY A 211 -20.37 -0.73 17.76
N VAL A 212 -19.78 -0.06 18.76
CA VAL A 212 -18.73 0.94 18.51
C VAL A 212 -17.45 0.29 17.95
N TYR A 213 -17.11 -0.90 18.42
CA TYR A 213 -15.99 -1.66 17.84
C TYR A 213 -16.25 -2.07 16.39
N THR A 214 -17.51 -2.30 16.02
CA THR A 214 -17.90 -2.57 14.63
C THR A 214 -17.60 -1.37 13.74
N MET A 215 -17.89 -0.16 14.22
CA MET A 215 -17.52 1.07 13.50
C MET A 215 -16.01 1.23 13.41
N PHE A 216 -15.27 0.98 14.50
CA PHE A 216 -13.80 0.95 14.48
C PHE A 216 -13.27 0.04 13.36
N ALA A 217 -13.73 -1.21 13.30
CA ALA A 217 -13.34 -2.16 12.26
C ALA A 217 -13.68 -1.65 10.85
N LEU A 218 -14.86 -1.09 10.63
CA LEU A 218 -15.26 -0.53 9.34
C LEU A 218 -14.32 0.59 8.86
N PHE A 219 -13.92 1.49 9.77
CA PHE A 219 -12.99 2.57 9.43
C PHE A 219 -11.57 2.04 9.23
N GLU A 220 -11.15 1.02 9.97
CA GLU A 220 -9.88 0.31 9.73
C GLU A 220 -9.82 -0.26 8.31
N TYR A 221 -10.93 -0.84 7.83
CA TYR A 221 -11.03 -1.37 6.46
C TYR A 221 -10.90 -0.25 5.43
N ALA A 222 -11.59 0.88 5.65
CA ALA A 222 -11.52 2.02 4.76
C ALA A 222 -10.10 2.60 4.68
N VAL A 223 -9.35 2.62 5.79
CA VAL A 223 -7.94 3.03 5.82
C VAL A 223 -7.09 2.15 4.91
N VAL A 224 -7.22 0.82 4.99
CA VAL A 224 -6.44 -0.09 4.15
C VAL A 224 -6.84 0.01 2.68
N LEU A 225 -8.14 0.05 2.38
CA LEU A 225 -8.62 0.15 1.00
C LEU A 225 -8.23 1.46 0.34
N THR A 226 -8.24 2.58 1.07
CA THR A 226 -7.76 3.87 0.56
C THR A 226 -6.25 3.89 0.38
N ASN A 227 -5.48 3.21 1.24
CA ASN A 227 -4.04 3.01 1.02
C ASN A 227 -3.75 2.24 -0.29
N VAL A 228 -4.41 1.10 -0.51
CA VAL A 228 -4.27 0.32 -1.75
C VAL A 228 -4.69 1.15 -2.96
N SER A 229 -5.81 1.88 -2.85
CA SER A 229 -6.28 2.77 -3.91
C SER A 229 -5.29 3.89 -4.23
N PHE A 230 -4.62 4.44 -3.22
CA PHE A 230 -3.61 5.48 -3.42
C PHE A 230 -2.42 4.97 -4.24
N HIS A 231 -1.91 3.79 -3.90
CA HIS A 231 -0.82 3.14 -4.67
C HIS A 231 -1.25 2.83 -6.12
N ALA A 232 -2.50 2.44 -6.33
CA ALA A 232 -3.05 2.27 -7.68
C ALA A 232 -3.11 3.61 -8.44
N LEU A 233 -3.54 4.70 -7.79
CA LEU A 233 -3.58 6.04 -8.39
C LEU A 233 -2.20 6.58 -8.76
N VAL A 234 -1.17 6.30 -7.97
CA VAL A 234 0.23 6.64 -8.31
C VAL A 234 0.65 5.88 -9.56
N SER A 235 0.27 4.60 -9.66
CA SER A 235 0.63 3.75 -10.79
C SER A 235 -0.02 4.18 -12.12
N LEU A 236 -1.22 4.77 -12.07
CA LEU A 236 -1.92 5.26 -13.25
C LEU A 236 -1.19 6.41 -13.96
N ASP A 237 -0.23 7.05 -13.30
CA ASP A 237 0.56 8.13 -13.91
C ASP A 237 1.57 7.61 -14.95
N PHE A 238 1.93 6.32 -14.92
CA PHE A 238 2.99 5.73 -15.74
C PHE A 238 2.48 5.07 -17.03
N LYS A 239 1.51 5.70 -17.71
CA LYS A 239 0.66 5.06 -18.73
C LYS A 239 1.38 4.38 -19.91
N ASP A 240 2.68 4.64 -20.13
CA ASP A 240 3.45 4.11 -21.27
C ASP A 240 4.87 3.62 -20.87
N ARG A 241 5.06 3.18 -19.61
CA ARG A 241 6.37 2.73 -19.11
C ARG A 241 6.40 1.21 -18.94
N GLU A 242 7.23 0.55 -19.74
CA GLU A 242 7.51 -0.88 -19.63
C GLU A 242 8.71 -1.14 -18.73
N ILE A 243 8.62 -2.16 -17.88
CA ILE A 243 9.79 -2.70 -17.19
C ILE A 243 10.38 -3.81 -18.05
N TYR A 244 11.67 -3.67 -18.35
CA TYR A 244 12.45 -4.64 -19.10
C TYR A 244 13.24 -5.53 -18.15
N PHE A 245 12.95 -6.82 -18.14
CA PHE A 245 13.77 -7.83 -17.45
C PHE A 245 14.57 -8.61 -18.50
N GLY A 246 15.90 -8.65 -18.38
CA GLY A 246 16.76 -9.37 -19.31
C GLY A 246 18.21 -9.51 -18.85
N VAL A 247 18.92 -10.51 -19.36
CA VAL A 247 20.33 -10.76 -19.05
C VAL A 247 21.22 -9.94 -19.98
N LYS A 248 21.98 -9.00 -19.42
CA LYS A 248 23.03 -8.30 -20.17
C LYS A 248 24.22 -9.25 -20.35
N LYS A 249 24.31 -9.94 -21.50
CA LYS A 249 25.53 -10.68 -21.87
C LYS A 249 26.70 -9.68 -21.90
N ARG A 250 27.68 -9.86 -21.00
CA ARG A 250 28.95 -9.14 -21.09
C ARG A 250 29.70 -9.64 -22.33
N PRO A 251 30.22 -8.76 -23.19
CA PRO A 251 31.14 -9.21 -24.22
C PRO A 251 32.38 -9.80 -23.52
N LEU A 252 32.80 -10.98 -24.00
CA LEU A 252 34.07 -11.61 -23.63
C LEU A 252 35.25 -10.77 -24.13
#